data_AF-A0A1Q3HSU4-F1
#
_entry.id   AF-A0A1Q3HSU4-F1
#
_cell.length_a   1.000
_cell.length_b   1.000
_cell.length_c   1.000
_cell.angle_alpha   90.00
_cell.angle_beta   90.00
_cell.angle_gamma   90.00
#
_symmetry.space_group_name_H-M   'P 1'
#
loop_
_entity.id
_entity.type
_entity.pdbx_description
1 polymer ?
#
loop_
_entity_poly.entity_id
_entity_poly.type
_entity_poly.pdbx_seq_one_letter_code
_entity_poly.pdbx_strand_id
1 'polypeptide(L)'
;MKSPAHHALETLHAAHPNLATSAARELLTIDVDWALRPPPTLDTPVWQPEQPYLVVDGSLTTQANVLVRTGRHDNGALIVLGDLRCHNLMVSWGFDLVVTGSLLVEEVVITAPADSQFVVGGDLRARLLASGTPTWVTLAHPRHLQAQHTSGYVMAPDKPSRPSSQAPLTTLLFEEVLDREEWDAMDEAEQANEDINDILRVDTKAAHQYLAAGRSLLR
;
A
#
# COMPACT_ATOMS: atom_id res chain seq x y z
N MET A 1 -21.19 -12.22 20.73
CA MET A 1 -21.30 -10.74 20.69
C MET A 1 -20.38 -10.25 19.59
N LYS A 2 -20.80 -9.27 18.78
CA LYS A 2 -19.91 -8.65 17.78
C LYS A 2 -18.78 -7.89 18.51
N SER A 3 -17.53 -7.98 18.03
CA SER A 3 -16.38 -7.33 18.70
C SER A 3 -16.49 -5.79 18.62
N PRO A 4 -15.77 -5.03 19.47
CA PRO A 4 -15.75 -3.57 19.39
C PRO A 4 -15.39 -3.04 17.99
N ALA A 5 -14.44 -3.69 17.31
CA ALA A 5 -14.07 -3.38 15.92
C ALA A 5 -15.26 -3.49 14.94
N HIS A 6 -16.09 -4.53 15.08
CA HIS A 6 -17.30 -4.67 14.28
C HIS A 6 -18.28 -3.53 14.51
N HIS A 7 -18.49 -3.13 15.77
CA HIS A 7 -19.42 -2.06 16.08
C HIS A 7 -18.96 -0.71 15.52
N ALA A 8 -17.66 -0.39 15.67
CA ALA A 8 -17.07 0.83 15.11
C ALA A 8 -17.22 0.86 13.58
N LEU A 9 -16.89 -0.25 12.90
CA LEU A 9 -17.03 -0.34 11.45
C LEU A 9 -18.49 -0.25 10.98
N GLU A 10 -19.43 -0.94 11.62
CA GLU A 10 -20.85 -0.89 11.24
C GLU A 10 -21.44 0.52 11.43
N THR A 11 -21.01 1.23 12.49
CA THR A 11 -21.40 2.64 12.70
C THR A 11 -20.89 3.52 11.56
N LEU A 12 -19.61 3.37 11.20
CA LEU A 12 -19.01 4.11 10.09
C LEU A 12 -19.67 3.78 8.75
N HIS A 13 -19.89 2.49 8.47
CA HIS A 13 -20.52 2.04 7.23
C HIS A 13 -21.96 2.56 7.09
N ALA A 14 -22.72 2.60 8.18
CA ALA A 14 -24.07 3.16 8.17
C ALA A 14 -24.08 4.66 7.87
N ALA A 15 -23.08 5.41 8.36
CA ALA A 15 -22.94 6.84 8.10
C ALA A 15 -22.38 7.16 6.70
N HIS A 16 -21.40 6.38 6.25
CA HIS A 16 -20.60 6.64 5.05
C HIS A 16 -20.28 5.35 4.27
N PRO A 17 -21.29 4.69 3.67
CA PRO A 17 -21.07 3.44 2.95
C PRO A 17 -20.21 3.67 1.70
N ASN A 18 -19.12 2.92 1.58
CA ASN A 18 -18.24 2.91 0.41
C ASN A 18 -17.56 1.54 0.23
N LEU A 19 -16.83 1.37 -0.88
CA LEU A 19 -16.10 0.14 -1.21
C LEU A 19 -15.20 -0.34 -0.04
N ALA A 20 -14.43 0.55 0.56
CA ALA A 20 -13.51 0.20 1.64
C ALA A 20 -14.24 -0.22 2.92
N THR A 21 -15.33 0.45 3.30
CA THR A 21 -16.14 0.01 4.44
C THR A 21 -16.79 -1.36 4.19
N SER A 22 -17.17 -1.68 2.94
CA SER A 22 -17.66 -3.02 2.57
C SER A 22 -16.55 -4.07 2.65
N ALA A 23 -15.36 -3.80 2.09
CA ALA A 23 -14.21 -4.69 2.17
C ALA A 23 -13.78 -4.95 3.62
N ALA A 24 -13.74 -3.91 4.46
CA ALA A 24 -13.49 -4.05 5.89
C ALA A 24 -14.53 -4.96 6.57
N ARG A 25 -15.81 -4.92 6.16
CA ARG A 25 -16.87 -5.77 6.75
C ARG A 25 -16.64 -7.23 6.40
N GLU A 26 -16.22 -7.51 5.17
CA GLU A 26 -15.84 -8.85 4.72
C GLU A 26 -14.65 -9.39 5.53
N LEU A 27 -13.58 -8.59 5.67
CA LEU A 27 -12.41 -8.98 6.46
C LEU A 27 -12.76 -9.24 7.94
N LEU A 28 -13.62 -8.42 8.54
CA LEU A 28 -14.04 -8.63 9.93
C LEU A 28 -14.85 -9.93 10.14
N THR A 29 -15.33 -10.60 9.09
CA THR A 29 -15.95 -11.93 9.23
C THR A 29 -14.96 -13.04 9.56
N ILE A 30 -13.66 -12.80 9.36
CA ILE A 30 -12.59 -13.74 9.70
C ILE A 30 -12.52 -13.87 11.24
N ASP A 31 -12.63 -15.11 11.73
CA ASP A 31 -12.62 -15.45 13.16
C ASP A 31 -11.20 -15.42 13.74
N VAL A 32 -10.71 -14.21 14.02
CA VAL A 32 -9.39 -13.91 14.59
C VAL A 32 -9.49 -12.82 15.65
N ASP A 33 -8.43 -12.66 16.45
CA ASP A 33 -8.37 -11.67 17.52
C ASP A 33 -8.08 -10.25 16.98
N TRP A 34 -9.13 -9.58 16.52
CA TRP A 34 -9.08 -8.20 16.07
C TRP A 34 -8.92 -7.24 17.24
N ALA A 35 -7.82 -6.48 17.29
CA ALA A 35 -7.74 -5.32 18.17
C ALA A 35 -8.37 -4.11 17.51
N LEU A 36 -9.09 -3.34 18.32
CA LEU A 36 -9.43 -1.95 18.05
C LEU A 36 -8.50 -1.06 18.88
N ARG A 37 -7.83 -0.12 18.24
CA ARG A 37 -6.93 0.85 18.88
C ARG A 37 -7.24 2.25 18.36
N PRO A 38 -7.10 3.31 19.19
CA PRO A 38 -7.05 4.66 18.66
C PRO A 38 -5.78 4.83 17.78
N PRO A 39 -5.71 5.88 16.94
CA PRO A 39 -4.51 6.20 16.19
C PRO A 39 -3.30 6.37 17.13
N PRO A 40 -2.18 5.67 16.89
CA PRO A 40 -0.99 5.81 17.73
C PRO A 40 -0.37 7.21 17.57
N THR A 41 0.21 7.73 18.65
CA THR A 41 1.16 8.85 18.58
C THR A 41 2.53 8.29 18.28
N LEU A 42 3.16 8.74 17.21
CA LEU A 42 4.41 8.17 16.70
C LEU A 42 5.54 9.21 16.81
N ASP A 43 6.60 8.84 17.53
CA ASP A 43 7.86 9.57 17.64
C ASP A 43 9.02 8.84 16.96
N THR A 44 8.74 7.69 16.34
CA THR A 44 9.70 6.88 15.60
C THR A 44 9.62 7.14 14.09
N PRO A 45 10.74 6.99 13.36
CA PRO A 45 10.75 7.14 11.90
C PRO A 45 10.06 5.99 11.17
N VAL A 46 9.73 4.90 11.88
CA VAL A 46 9.07 3.71 11.34
C VAL A 46 7.97 3.27 12.29
N TRP A 47 6.84 2.88 11.74
CA TRP A 47 5.75 2.24 12.46
C TRP A 47 5.29 0.97 11.75
N GLN A 48 4.92 -0.03 12.54
CA GLN A 48 4.30 -1.27 12.08
C GLN A 48 3.20 -1.68 13.07
N PRO A 49 2.15 -2.38 12.62
CA PRO A 49 1.15 -2.95 13.51
C PRO A 49 1.79 -3.84 14.60
N GLU A 50 1.33 -3.66 15.83
CA GLU A 50 1.76 -4.46 16.99
C GLU A 50 1.25 -5.91 16.97
N GLN A 51 0.22 -6.16 16.16
CA GLN A 51 -0.47 -7.44 16.02
C GLN A 51 -0.98 -7.65 14.59
N PRO A 52 -1.21 -8.90 14.15
CA PRO A 52 -1.50 -9.19 12.75
C PRO A 52 -2.84 -8.62 12.29
N TYR A 53 -3.86 -8.59 13.15
CA TYR A 53 -5.20 -8.12 12.82
C TYR A 53 -5.54 -6.87 13.66
N LEU A 54 -5.43 -5.69 13.06
CA LEU A 54 -5.54 -4.41 13.75
C LEU A 54 -6.53 -3.49 13.03
N VAL A 55 -7.44 -2.90 13.80
CA VAL A 55 -8.30 -1.79 13.38
C VAL A 55 -7.86 -0.53 14.13
N VAL A 56 -7.52 0.51 13.37
CA VAL A 56 -7.28 1.87 13.86
C VAL A 56 -8.60 2.65 13.80
N ASP A 57 -9.10 3.05 14.97
CA ASP A 57 -10.35 3.79 15.15
C ASP A 57 -10.16 5.29 14.86
N GLY A 58 -10.13 5.64 13.58
CA GLY A 58 -9.94 7.01 13.09
C GLY A 58 -8.77 7.13 12.12
N SER A 59 -8.40 8.37 11.79
CA SER A 59 -7.32 8.66 10.85
C SER A 59 -5.94 8.44 11.48
N LEU A 60 -5.07 7.72 10.76
CA LEU A 60 -3.66 7.53 11.10
C LEU A 60 -2.82 8.56 10.34
N THR A 61 -2.31 9.58 11.03
CA THR A 61 -1.44 10.61 10.45
C THR A 61 -0.06 10.56 11.10
N THR A 62 0.98 10.38 10.27
CA THR A 62 2.36 10.28 10.73
C THR A 62 3.34 10.79 9.67
N GLN A 63 4.58 11.02 10.09
CA GLN A 63 5.74 11.22 9.20
C GLN A 63 6.63 9.97 9.15
N ALA A 64 6.23 8.90 9.81
CA ALA A 64 6.92 7.63 9.77
C ALA A 64 6.71 6.91 8.43
N ASN A 65 7.66 6.02 8.11
CA ASN A 65 7.43 4.94 7.17
C ASN A 65 6.50 3.91 7.83
N VAL A 66 5.38 3.60 7.18
CA VAL A 66 4.40 2.62 7.65
C VAL A 66 4.67 1.28 6.97
N LEU A 67 4.99 0.27 7.77
CA LEU A 67 5.19 -1.10 7.30
C LEU A 67 4.04 -1.98 7.80
N VAL A 68 3.11 -2.32 6.91
CA VAL A 68 2.00 -3.23 7.23
C VAL A 68 2.52 -4.66 7.19
N ARG A 69 3.04 -5.08 8.35
CA ARG A 69 3.56 -6.41 8.66
C ARG A 69 3.72 -6.54 10.17
N THR A 70 3.85 -7.77 10.66
CA THR A 70 4.25 -8.04 12.04
C THR A 70 5.58 -8.78 12.16
N GLY A 71 6.14 -9.23 11.03
CA GLY A 71 7.39 -10.02 10.98
C GLY A 71 7.33 -11.39 11.68
N ARG A 72 6.15 -11.81 12.15
CA ARG A 72 5.93 -13.04 12.92
C ARG A 72 4.84 -13.95 12.35
N HIS A 73 4.02 -13.40 11.45
CA HIS A 73 2.85 -14.08 10.90
C HIS A 73 2.87 -14.00 9.38
N ASP A 74 2.36 -15.05 8.75
CA ASP A 74 2.28 -15.16 7.30
C ASP A 74 1.13 -14.33 6.72
N ASN A 75 0.10 -14.04 7.53
CA ASN A 75 -1.06 -13.25 7.13
C ASN A 75 -1.48 -12.24 8.21
N GLY A 76 -2.16 -11.17 7.80
CA GLY A 76 -2.74 -10.18 8.70
C GLY A 76 -3.54 -9.12 7.95
N ALA A 77 -4.13 -8.18 8.69
CA ALA A 77 -4.89 -7.09 8.12
C ALA A 77 -4.76 -5.82 8.97
N LEU A 78 -4.55 -4.70 8.30
CA LEU A 78 -4.67 -3.36 8.89
C LEU A 78 -5.89 -2.67 8.29
N ILE A 79 -6.84 -2.26 9.14
CA ILE A 79 -7.99 -1.45 8.76
C ILE A 79 -7.85 -0.08 9.42
N VAL A 80 -7.86 1.00 8.64
CA VAL A 80 -7.87 2.39 9.14
C VAL A 80 -9.26 2.97 8.90
N LEU A 81 -9.99 3.26 9.98
CA LEU A 81 -11.34 3.85 9.95
C LEU A 81 -11.29 5.37 9.75
N GLY A 82 -10.56 5.81 8.72
CA GLY A 82 -10.33 7.20 8.39
C GLY A 82 -9.30 7.35 7.28
N ASP A 83 -8.59 8.46 7.27
CA ASP A 83 -7.48 8.72 6.36
C ASP A 83 -6.19 8.08 6.86
N LEU A 84 -5.33 7.62 5.96
CA LEU A 84 -3.95 7.23 6.26
C LEU A 84 -2.99 8.21 5.59
N ARG A 85 -2.25 8.97 6.39
CA ARG A 85 -1.18 9.87 5.92
C ARG A 85 0.16 9.44 6.50
N CYS A 86 1.14 9.19 5.64
CA CYS A 86 2.48 8.75 6.04
C CYS A 86 3.54 9.21 5.04
N HIS A 87 4.83 9.01 5.38
CA HIS A 87 5.94 9.37 4.49
C HIS A 87 6.08 8.33 3.36
N ASN A 88 6.26 7.06 3.74
CA ASN A 88 6.21 5.90 2.85
C ASN A 88 5.27 4.83 3.41
N LEU A 89 4.73 3.99 2.54
CA LEU A 89 3.90 2.84 2.89
C LEU A 89 4.44 1.59 2.20
N MET A 90 4.64 0.52 2.97
CA MET A 90 4.89 -0.82 2.43
C MET A 90 3.90 -1.81 3.03
N VAL A 91 3.17 -2.51 2.16
CA VAL A 91 2.30 -3.63 2.54
C VAL A 91 3.00 -4.93 2.15
N SER A 92 3.30 -5.76 3.16
CA SER A 92 4.00 -7.02 2.95
C SER A 92 3.08 -8.10 2.38
N TRP A 93 3.70 -9.14 1.84
CA TRP A 93 3.01 -10.34 1.36
C TRP A 93 2.14 -10.95 2.46
N GLY A 94 0.91 -11.34 2.10
CA GLY A 94 -0.09 -11.90 3.02
C GLY A 94 -0.85 -10.88 3.88
N PHE A 95 -0.59 -9.57 3.74
CA PHE A 95 -1.28 -8.54 4.51
C PHE A 95 -2.33 -7.79 3.71
N ASP A 96 -3.54 -7.73 4.26
CA ASP A 96 -4.60 -6.83 3.81
C ASP A 96 -4.37 -5.40 4.34
N LEU A 97 -4.70 -4.41 3.53
CA LEU A 97 -4.80 -3.02 3.94
C LEU A 97 -6.12 -2.41 3.45
N VAL A 98 -6.93 -1.93 4.39
CA VAL A 98 -8.14 -1.18 4.07
C VAL A 98 -8.08 0.20 4.71
N VAL A 99 -8.22 1.25 3.90
CA VAL A 99 -8.31 2.64 4.35
C VAL A 99 -9.68 3.17 3.96
N THR A 100 -10.55 3.45 4.93
CA THR A 100 -11.94 3.84 4.63
C THR A 100 -12.06 5.26 4.07
N GLY A 101 -11.07 6.11 4.35
CA GLY A 101 -10.89 7.45 3.79
C GLY A 101 -9.82 7.48 2.69
N SER A 102 -9.06 8.57 2.64
CA SER A 102 -8.00 8.80 1.66
C SER A 102 -6.65 8.25 2.13
N LEU A 103 -5.85 7.75 1.19
CA LEU A 103 -4.46 7.36 1.40
C LEU A 103 -3.53 8.42 0.82
N LEU A 104 -2.83 9.14 1.69
CA LEU A 104 -1.93 10.24 1.34
C LEU A 104 -0.50 9.87 1.73
N VAL A 105 0.24 9.33 0.78
CA VAL A 105 1.65 8.97 0.97
C VAL A 105 2.51 10.01 0.29
N GLU A 106 3.51 10.52 1.01
CA GLU A 106 4.37 11.57 0.48
C GLU A 106 5.22 11.08 -0.70
N GLU A 107 5.71 9.85 -0.60
CA GLU A 107 6.70 9.31 -1.51
C GLU A 107 6.22 8.02 -2.18
N VAL A 108 6.40 6.87 -1.54
CA VAL A 108 6.23 5.57 -2.18
C VAL A 108 5.21 4.70 -1.46
N VAL A 109 4.31 4.11 -2.24
CA VAL A 109 3.50 2.95 -1.84
C VAL A 109 4.08 1.71 -2.50
N ILE A 110 4.60 0.78 -1.70
CA ILE A 110 5.02 -0.56 -2.16
C ILE A 110 3.98 -1.56 -1.70
N THR A 111 3.52 -2.39 -2.62
CA THR A 111 2.53 -3.40 -2.30
C THR A 111 2.88 -4.72 -2.96
N ALA A 112 3.05 -5.75 -2.12
CA ALA A 112 3.20 -7.14 -2.52
C ALA A 112 2.09 -8.08 -2.02
N PRO A 113 0.78 -7.74 -2.01
CA PRO A 113 -0.32 -8.67 -1.81
C PRO A 113 -0.21 -9.95 -2.62
N ALA A 114 -0.39 -11.06 -1.90
CA ALA A 114 -0.74 -12.36 -2.42
C ALA A 114 -2.24 -12.35 -2.78
N ASP A 115 -3.01 -13.28 -2.22
CA ASP A 115 -4.47 -13.27 -2.14
C ASP A 115 -5.02 -12.19 -1.18
N SER A 116 -4.26 -11.11 -0.92
CA SER A 116 -4.62 -10.04 0.02
C SER A 116 -5.23 -8.83 -0.70
N GLN A 117 -6.07 -8.10 0.02
CA GLN A 117 -6.79 -6.93 -0.43
C GLN A 117 -6.05 -5.65 -0.09
N PHE A 118 -5.96 -4.72 -1.03
CA PHE A 118 -5.60 -3.33 -0.75
C PHE A 118 -6.71 -2.41 -1.27
N VAL A 119 -7.51 -1.84 -0.37
CA VAL A 119 -8.69 -1.04 -0.73
C VAL A 119 -8.62 0.35 -0.09
N VAL A 120 -8.83 1.40 -0.91
CA VAL A 120 -8.90 2.79 -0.45
C VAL A 120 -10.26 3.38 -0.82
N GLY A 121 -10.94 3.97 0.16
CA GLY A 121 -12.28 4.53 0.00
C GLY A 121 -12.30 5.91 -0.68
N GLY A 122 -11.24 6.69 -0.49
CA GLY A 122 -11.05 8.04 -1.02
C GLY A 122 -9.94 8.13 -2.07
N ASP A 123 -9.20 9.24 -2.05
CA ASP A 123 -8.09 9.48 -2.97
C ASP A 123 -6.85 8.68 -2.55
N LEU A 124 -6.10 8.15 -3.52
CA LEU A 124 -4.74 7.65 -3.34
C LEU A 124 -3.77 8.62 -3.99
N ARG A 125 -2.93 9.25 -3.15
CA ARG A 125 -1.83 10.11 -3.59
C ARG A 125 -0.49 9.52 -3.18
N ALA A 126 0.43 9.42 -4.13
CA ALA A 126 1.82 9.03 -3.93
C ALA A 126 2.68 9.63 -5.05
N ARG A 127 4.01 9.65 -4.92
CA ARG A 127 4.89 9.86 -6.09
C ARG A 127 5.00 8.57 -6.90
N LEU A 128 5.21 7.45 -6.21
CA LEU A 128 5.32 6.12 -6.81
C LEU A 128 4.32 5.16 -6.15
N LEU A 129 3.57 4.42 -6.97
CA LEU A 129 2.85 3.21 -6.55
C LEU A 129 3.51 1.99 -7.22
N ALA A 130 4.34 1.28 -6.47
CA ALA A 130 4.96 0.04 -6.88
C ALA A 130 4.07 -1.13 -6.47
N SER A 131 3.16 -1.53 -7.36
CA SER A 131 2.31 -2.70 -7.17
C SER A 131 2.81 -3.84 -8.06
N GLY A 132 3.07 -5.01 -7.46
CA GLY A 132 3.42 -6.21 -8.22
C GLY A 132 2.27 -6.69 -9.11
N THR A 133 2.53 -7.66 -9.98
CA THR A 133 1.49 -8.41 -10.71
C THR A 133 1.24 -9.73 -9.96
N PRO A 134 -0.02 -10.15 -9.67
CA PRO A 134 -1.32 -9.56 -9.96
C PRO A 134 -1.86 -8.70 -8.81
N THR A 135 -1.03 -7.82 -8.27
CA THR A 135 -1.34 -7.10 -7.05
C THR A 135 -1.92 -5.73 -7.34
N TRP A 136 -3.19 -5.51 -6.99
CA TRP A 136 -3.87 -4.26 -7.32
C TRP A 136 -4.43 -3.56 -6.10
N VAL A 137 -4.15 -2.26 -6.03
CA VAL A 137 -4.93 -1.36 -5.17
C VAL A 137 -6.30 -1.17 -5.82
N THR A 138 -7.36 -1.32 -5.04
CA THR A 138 -8.73 -1.11 -5.49
C THR A 138 -9.24 0.25 -5.03
N LEU A 139 -9.70 1.05 -5.99
CA LEU A 139 -10.29 2.38 -5.79
C LEU A 139 -11.73 2.40 -6.30
N ALA A 140 -12.56 3.33 -5.80
CA ALA A 140 -13.92 3.49 -6.29
C ALA A 140 -13.99 4.00 -7.75
N HIS A 141 -12.98 4.75 -8.20
CA HIS A 141 -12.92 5.32 -9.55
C HIS A 141 -11.46 5.66 -9.93
N PRO A 142 -11.04 5.51 -11.20
CA PRO A 142 -9.67 5.82 -11.63
C PRO A 142 -9.16 7.23 -11.26
N ARG A 143 -10.05 8.22 -11.31
CA ARG A 143 -9.75 9.63 -10.95
C ARG A 143 -9.21 9.84 -9.54
N HIS A 144 -9.41 8.87 -8.65
CA HIS A 144 -8.93 8.92 -7.28
C HIS A 144 -7.44 8.58 -7.18
N LEU A 145 -6.82 8.08 -8.25
CA LEU A 145 -5.38 7.87 -8.33
C LEU A 145 -4.66 9.17 -8.73
N GLN A 146 -3.72 9.59 -7.89
CA GLN A 146 -2.77 10.67 -8.16
C GLN A 146 -1.34 10.15 -7.90
N ALA A 147 -0.70 9.63 -8.94
CA ALA A 147 0.68 9.15 -8.89
C ALA A 147 1.51 9.66 -10.07
N GLN A 148 2.81 9.84 -9.86
CA GLN A 148 3.75 10.16 -10.95
C GLN A 148 4.19 8.91 -11.71
N HIS A 149 4.19 7.74 -11.06
CA HIS A 149 4.50 6.45 -11.66
C HIS A 149 3.67 5.33 -11.02
N THR A 150 3.30 4.32 -11.81
CA THR A 150 2.73 3.07 -11.33
C THR A 150 3.37 1.88 -12.03
N SER A 151 4.05 1.00 -11.30
CA SER A 151 4.72 -0.19 -11.89
C SER A 151 3.73 -1.23 -12.43
N GLY A 152 2.46 -1.13 -12.05
CA GLY A 152 1.35 -1.92 -12.58
C GLY A 152 0.13 -1.04 -12.85
N TYR A 153 -1.00 -1.40 -12.26
CA TYR A 153 -2.25 -0.65 -12.37
C TYR A 153 -3.05 -0.71 -11.07
N VAL A 154 -3.98 0.22 -10.91
CA VAL A 154 -5.04 0.15 -9.90
C VAL A 154 -6.30 -0.45 -10.51
N MET A 155 -7.09 -1.14 -9.71
CA MET A 155 -8.42 -1.60 -10.09
C MET A 155 -9.47 -0.57 -9.69
N ALA A 156 -10.41 -0.30 -10.59
CA ALA A 156 -11.60 0.47 -10.28
C ALA A 156 -12.80 -0.19 -10.98
N PRO A 157 -13.96 -0.36 -10.31
CA PRO A 157 -15.03 -1.33 -10.58
C PRO A 157 -14.89 -2.06 -11.93
N ASP A 158 -14.04 -3.08 -11.91
CA ASP A 158 -13.76 -4.05 -12.98
C ASP A 158 -12.92 -3.59 -14.18
N LYS A 159 -12.18 -2.47 -14.06
CA LYS A 159 -11.24 -2.00 -15.08
C LYS A 159 -9.88 -1.61 -14.51
N PRO A 160 -8.77 -2.11 -15.09
CA PRO A 160 -7.44 -1.64 -14.75
C PRO A 160 -7.27 -0.18 -15.18
N SER A 161 -6.58 0.60 -14.36
CA SER A 161 -6.22 1.98 -14.65
C SER A 161 -4.80 2.31 -14.23
N ARG A 162 -4.15 3.17 -15.01
CA ARG A 162 -2.81 3.70 -14.77
C ARG A 162 -2.80 5.20 -15.12
N PRO A 163 -1.86 5.99 -14.58
CA PRO A 163 -1.66 7.37 -15.00
C PRO A 163 -1.40 7.47 -16.51
N SER A 164 -1.85 8.57 -17.12
CA SER A 164 -1.65 8.82 -18.56
C SER A 164 -0.19 9.12 -18.93
N SER A 165 0.61 9.60 -17.98
CA SER A 165 2.04 9.85 -18.10
C SER A 165 2.77 9.25 -16.90
N GLN A 166 3.92 8.63 -17.13
CA GLN A 166 4.72 8.01 -16.08
C GLN A 166 6.13 8.59 -16.05
N ALA A 167 6.60 9.00 -14.87
CA ALA A 167 7.99 9.35 -14.64
C ALA A 167 8.86 8.09 -14.62
N PRO A 168 10.05 8.08 -15.25
CA PRO A 168 10.99 6.95 -15.17
C PRO A 168 11.37 6.57 -13.73
N LEU A 169 11.44 5.27 -13.44
CA LEU A 169 11.89 4.79 -12.12
C LEU A 169 13.32 5.25 -11.80
N THR A 170 14.20 5.28 -12.81
CA THR A 170 15.59 5.78 -12.71
C THR A 170 15.69 7.25 -12.31
N THR A 171 14.63 8.03 -12.54
CA THR A 171 14.54 9.44 -12.13
C THR A 171 13.96 9.59 -10.73
N LEU A 172 13.09 8.67 -10.31
CA LEU A 172 12.42 8.72 -9.02
C LEU A 172 13.28 8.11 -7.90
N LEU A 173 13.88 6.95 -8.12
CA LEU A 173 14.42 6.08 -7.08
C LEU A 173 15.96 6.06 -7.05
N PHE A 174 16.52 5.83 -5.87
CA PHE A 174 17.94 5.46 -5.73
C PHE A 174 18.26 4.20 -6.55
N GLU A 175 19.50 4.09 -7.06
CA GLU A 175 19.87 2.95 -7.91
C GLU A 175 19.85 1.64 -7.12
N GLU A 176 20.19 1.71 -5.84
CA GLU A 176 20.29 0.60 -4.89
C GLU A 176 18.95 -0.05 -4.55
N VAL A 177 17.82 0.56 -4.95
CA VAL A 177 16.48 0.02 -4.74
C VAL A 177 15.77 -0.33 -6.07
N LEU A 178 16.51 -0.30 -7.18
CA LEU A 178 16.06 -0.76 -8.48
C LEU A 178 16.53 -2.20 -8.71
N ASP A 179 15.59 -3.06 -9.07
CA ASP A 179 15.89 -4.37 -9.60
C ASP A 179 16.24 -4.23 -11.09
N ARG A 180 17.50 -4.58 -11.40
CA ARG A 180 18.11 -4.51 -12.73
C ARG A 180 18.48 -5.89 -13.27
N GLU A 181 18.20 -6.98 -12.55
CA GLU A 181 18.71 -8.32 -12.92
C GLU A 181 18.31 -8.70 -14.35
N GLU A 182 17.06 -8.46 -14.74
CA GLU A 182 16.58 -8.77 -16.10
C GLU A 182 17.31 -7.93 -17.14
N TRP A 183 17.44 -6.62 -16.92
CA TRP A 183 18.13 -5.72 -17.86
C TRP A 183 19.61 -6.04 -18.01
N ASP A 184 20.30 -6.27 -16.89
CA ASP A 184 21.74 -6.53 -16.88
C ASP A 184 22.09 -7.94 -17.39
N ALA A 185 21.10 -8.85 -17.48
CA ALA A 185 21.25 -10.17 -18.09
C ALA A 185 21.08 -10.17 -19.63
N MET A 186 20.53 -9.10 -20.21
CA MET A 186 20.31 -8.96 -21.65
C MET A 186 21.61 -8.64 -22.40
N ASP A 187 21.71 -9.12 -23.65
CA ASP A 187 22.80 -8.72 -24.54
C ASP A 187 22.59 -7.34 -25.18
N GLU A 188 23.61 -6.81 -25.87
CA GLU A 188 23.55 -5.48 -26.49
C GLU A 188 22.46 -5.37 -27.56
N ALA A 189 22.13 -6.46 -28.26
CA ALA A 189 21.10 -6.46 -29.30
C ALA A 189 19.69 -6.47 -28.69
N GLU A 190 19.51 -7.18 -27.57
CA GLU A 190 18.28 -7.17 -26.77
C GLU A 190 18.06 -5.79 -26.14
N GLN A 191 19.05 -5.24 -25.45
CA GLN A 191 18.96 -3.91 -24.84
C GLN A 191 18.70 -2.80 -25.86
N ALA A 192 19.24 -2.91 -27.09
CA ALA A 192 19.01 -1.92 -28.15
C ALA A 192 17.54 -1.86 -28.62
N ASN A 193 16.74 -2.90 -28.35
CA ASN A 193 15.34 -2.99 -28.79
C ASN A 193 14.33 -2.78 -27.66
N GLU A 194 14.79 -2.60 -26.42
CA GLU A 194 13.94 -2.49 -25.23
C GLU A 194 14.09 -1.12 -24.55
N ASP A 195 13.03 -0.65 -23.91
CA ASP A 195 13.10 0.50 -23.00
C ASP A 195 13.38 -0.01 -21.59
N ILE A 196 14.49 0.43 -20.99
CA ILE A 196 14.84 0.10 -19.60
C ILE A 196 13.69 0.39 -18.63
N ASN A 197 12.85 1.39 -18.90
CA ASN A 197 11.71 1.72 -18.05
C ASN A 197 10.61 0.65 -18.04
N ASP A 198 10.52 -0.17 -19.09
CA ASP A 198 9.57 -1.27 -19.17
C ASP A 198 10.08 -2.52 -18.44
N ILE A 199 11.40 -2.63 -18.24
CA ILE A 199 12.06 -3.76 -17.58
C ILE A 199 12.27 -3.53 -16.08
N LEU A 200 12.71 -2.33 -15.67
CA LEU A 200 13.04 -2.05 -14.28
C LEU A 200 11.87 -2.25 -13.32
N ARG A 201 12.17 -2.81 -12.15
CA ARG A 201 11.22 -2.96 -11.04
C ARG A 201 11.82 -2.38 -9.76
N VAL A 202 10.99 -2.23 -8.74
CA VAL A 202 11.47 -1.92 -7.39
C VAL A 202 12.00 -3.21 -6.77
N ASP A 203 13.26 -3.22 -6.32
CA ASP A 203 13.76 -4.31 -5.48
C ASP A 203 13.05 -4.21 -4.11
N THR A 204 12.03 -5.04 -3.92
CA THR A 204 11.21 -5.03 -2.71
C THR A 204 12.01 -5.37 -1.45
N LYS A 205 13.09 -6.15 -1.57
CA LYS A 205 13.95 -6.51 -0.44
C LYS A 205 14.83 -5.33 -0.04
N ALA A 206 15.49 -4.69 -1.00
CA ALA A 206 16.28 -3.48 -0.74
C ALA A 206 15.39 -2.34 -0.23
N ALA A 207 14.23 -2.14 -0.85
CA ALA A 207 13.26 -1.14 -0.44
C ALA A 207 12.77 -1.38 1.01
N HIS A 208 12.46 -2.62 1.37
CA HIS A 208 12.12 -2.95 2.76
C HIS A 208 13.24 -2.56 3.74
N GLN A 209 14.51 -2.87 3.42
CA GLN A 209 15.64 -2.52 4.27
C GLN A 209 15.78 -1.01 4.47
N TYR A 210 15.60 -0.22 3.42
CA TYR A 210 15.61 1.24 3.49
C TYR A 210 14.46 1.77 4.34
N LEU A 211 13.23 1.32 4.05
CA LEU A 211 12.04 1.82 4.74
C LEU A 211 12.05 1.43 6.22
N ALA A 212 12.48 0.21 6.56
CA ALA A 212 12.64 -0.26 7.94
C ALA A 212 13.77 0.45 8.70
N ALA A 213 14.71 1.07 7.98
CA ALA A 213 15.72 1.96 8.56
C ALA A 213 15.24 3.43 8.66
N GLY A 214 13.98 3.72 8.34
CA GLY A 214 13.41 5.08 8.37
C GLY A 214 13.89 5.97 7.22
N ARG A 215 14.37 5.39 6.12
CA ARG A 215 14.89 6.13 4.96
C ARG A 215 13.84 6.33 3.89
N SER A 216 14.05 7.34 3.05
CA SER A 216 13.37 7.53 1.77
C SER A 216 13.90 6.56 0.72
N LEU A 217 13.08 6.25 -0.28
CA LEU A 217 13.48 5.54 -1.50
C LEU A 217 13.74 6.49 -2.68
N LEU A 218 13.28 7.73 -2.57
CA LEU A 218 13.35 8.71 -3.64
C LEU A 218 14.65 9.52 -3.58
N ARG A 219 15.14 9.88 -4.77
CA ARG A 219 16.30 10.76 -4.94
C ARG A 219 16.00 12.22 -4.60
#